data_AF-A0A816ZRY4-F1
#
_entry.id   AF-A0A816ZRY4-F1
#
_cell.length_a   1.000
_cell.length_b   1.000
_cell.length_c   1.000
_cell.angle_alpha   90.00
_cell.angle_beta   90.00
_cell.angle_gamma   90.00
#
_symmetry.space_group_name_H-M   'P 1'
#
loop_
_entity.id
_entity.type
_entity.pdbx_description
1 polymer ?
#
loop_
_entity_poly.entity_id
_entity_poly.type
_entity_poly.pdbx_seq_one_letter_code
_entity_poly.pdbx_strand_id
1 'polypeptide(L)'
;MDLGVGLFAISHGMVSSEARNKQINVKELFLENIILFILGFIRLIVVKYFSYVEHVSEYGIHWNFFLTLCFMKLIGHCLLKITKNLISLIVVVMIFHEFILLKYFHVDNYLMSSNNVRKNFIDANREGIFSLGGYVCLYLIGVFIGRIIIHDESKQKFKQMGLQLFLGMVFLCVINWNSSRKLCNLSYVSSTAGLACMSLACFSITQ
;
A
#
# COMPACT_ATOMS: atom_id res chain seq x y z
N MET A 1 13.82 -4.30 7.16
CA MET A 1 12.83 -4.08 6.10
C MET A 1 11.97 -2.89 6.50
N ASP A 2 11.85 -1.86 5.67
CA ASP A 2 11.11 -0.64 6.06
C ASP A 2 9.61 -0.89 6.03
N LEU A 3 9.07 -1.26 7.19
CA LEU A 3 7.63 -1.52 7.38
C LEU A 3 6.81 -0.23 7.44
N GLY A 4 7.44 0.89 7.84
CA GLY A 4 6.75 2.18 8.04
C GLY A 4 5.98 2.66 6.81
N VAL A 5 6.58 2.51 5.62
CA VAL A 5 5.94 2.89 4.34
C VAL A 5 4.65 2.10 4.10
N GLY A 6 4.68 0.80 4.35
CA GLY A 6 3.50 -0.06 4.23
C GLY A 6 2.42 0.27 5.27
N LEU A 7 2.81 0.59 6.51
CA LEU A 7 1.89 1.05 7.54
C LEU A 7 1.23 2.40 7.18
N PHE A 8 1.97 3.33 6.56
CA PHE A 8 1.37 4.56 6.05
C PHE A 8 0.32 4.27 4.97
N ALA A 9 0.59 3.34 4.04
CA ALA A 9 -0.38 2.93 3.03
C ALA A 9 -1.67 2.33 3.64
N ILE A 10 -1.52 1.45 4.63
CA ILE A 10 -2.66 0.89 5.39
C ILE A 10 -3.42 2.00 6.12
N SER A 11 -2.74 2.89 6.83
CA SER A 11 -3.37 4.01 7.56
C SER A 11 -4.15 4.93 6.62
N HIS A 12 -3.61 5.19 5.42
CA HIS A 12 -4.27 5.99 4.40
C HIS A 12 -5.56 5.30 3.93
N GLY A 13 -5.54 3.99 3.72
CA GLY A 13 -6.75 3.21 3.43
C GLY A 13 -7.75 3.21 4.57
N MET A 14 -7.29 3.09 5.81
CA MET A 14 -8.13 3.00 7.00
C MET A 14 -8.92 4.29 7.29
N VAL A 15 -8.30 5.45 7.06
CA VAL A 15 -8.93 6.77 7.28
C VAL A 15 -9.66 7.28 6.03
N SER A 16 -9.63 6.52 4.94
CA SER A 16 -10.31 6.88 3.70
C SER A 16 -11.83 6.98 3.90
N SER A 17 -12.44 7.86 3.11
CA SER A 17 -13.87 7.94 2.82
C SER A 17 -14.51 6.59 2.48
N GLU A 18 -13.80 5.73 1.76
CA GLU A 18 -14.23 4.40 1.34
C GLU A 18 -14.33 3.42 2.51
N ALA A 19 -13.50 3.61 3.53
CA ALA A 19 -13.59 2.88 4.80
C ALA A 19 -14.83 3.30 5.61
N ARG A 20 -15.24 4.57 5.48
CA ARG A 20 -16.48 5.11 6.08
C ARG A 20 -17.74 4.83 5.24
N ASN A 21 -17.64 4.07 4.15
CA ASN A 21 -18.71 3.87 3.17
C ASN A 21 -19.31 5.18 2.63
N LYS A 22 -18.55 6.28 2.64
CA LYS A 22 -18.97 7.57 2.10
C LYS A 22 -18.73 7.58 0.59
N GLN A 23 -19.78 7.85 -0.18
CA GLN A 23 -19.62 8.11 -1.61
C GLN A 23 -18.99 9.47 -1.82
N ILE A 24 -17.96 9.53 -2.64
CA ILE A 24 -17.23 10.75 -2.96
C ILE A 24 -17.34 11.03 -4.45
N ASN A 25 -17.45 12.31 -4.80
CA ASN A 25 -17.33 12.75 -6.17
C ASN A 25 -15.85 12.76 -6.64
N VAL A 26 -15.66 12.69 -7.96
CA VAL A 26 -14.32 12.74 -8.58
C VAL A 26 -13.57 14.02 -8.22
N LYS A 27 -14.28 15.15 -8.05
CA LYS A 27 -13.69 16.44 -7.63
C LYS A 27 -13.10 16.37 -6.23
N GLU A 28 -13.83 15.80 -5.28
CA GLU A 28 -13.38 15.63 -3.89
C GLU A 28 -12.19 14.67 -3.82
N LEU A 29 -12.25 13.55 -4.56
CA LEU A 29 -11.11 12.63 -4.70
C LEU A 29 -9.86 13.33 -5.25
N PHE A 30 -10.03 14.21 -6.24
CA PHE A 30 -8.92 14.98 -6.78
C PHE A 30 -8.35 15.95 -5.74
N LEU A 31 -9.20 16.67 -5.02
CA LEU A 31 -8.79 17.59 -3.95
C LEU A 31 -8.06 16.87 -2.80
N GLU A 32 -8.51 15.67 -2.42
CA GLU A 32 -7.81 14.89 -1.39
C GLU A 32 -6.43 14.42 -1.83
N ASN A 33 -6.23 14.18 -3.13
CA ASN A 33 -4.96 13.70 -3.68
C ASN A 33 -4.03 14.83 -4.18
N ILE A 34 -4.56 16.03 -4.43
CA ILE A 34 -3.79 17.14 -5.00
C ILE A 34 -2.64 17.57 -4.08
N ILE A 35 -2.86 17.54 -2.76
CA ILE A 35 -1.84 17.88 -1.77
C ILE A 35 -0.66 16.89 -1.85
N LEU A 36 -0.95 15.59 -1.92
CA LEU A 36 0.06 14.55 -2.08
C LEU A 36 0.82 14.68 -3.40
N PHE A 37 0.10 15.00 -4.47
CA PHE A 37 0.69 15.23 -5.78
C PHE A 37 1.65 16.43 -5.74
N ILE A 38 1.22 17.57 -5.21
CA ILE A 38 2.04 18.78 -5.06
C ILE A 38 3.28 18.50 -4.20
N LEU A 39 3.12 17.82 -3.05
CA LEU A 39 4.25 17.44 -2.20
C LEU A 39 5.24 16.53 -2.94
N GLY A 40 4.76 15.63 -3.79
CA GLY A 40 5.58 14.80 -4.66
C GLY A 40 6.44 15.63 -5.63
N PHE A 41 5.87 16.65 -6.27
CA PHE A 41 6.61 17.54 -7.17
C PHE A 41 7.58 18.46 -6.43
N ILE A 42 7.17 19.03 -5.30
CA ILE A 42 8.04 19.86 -4.46
C ILE A 42 9.27 19.06 -4.05
N ARG A 43 9.09 17.82 -3.56
CA ARG A 43 10.21 16.94 -3.21
C ARG A 43 11.16 16.73 -4.39
N LEU A 44 10.63 16.43 -5.58
CA LEU A 44 11.44 16.22 -6.78
C LEU A 44 12.29 17.47 -7.11
N ILE A 45 11.66 18.64 -7.11
CA ILE A 45 12.34 19.91 -7.41
C ILE A 45 13.43 20.19 -6.38
N VAL A 46 13.11 20.09 -5.08
CA VAL A 46 14.03 20.39 -3.98
C VAL A 46 15.25 19.47 -4.02
N VAL A 47 15.03 18.17 -4.14
CA VAL A 47 16.14 17.20 -4.22
C VAL A 47 17.05 17.50 -5.40
N LYS A 48 16.45 17.77 -6.57
CA LYS A 48 17.22 18.06 -7.78
C LYS A 48 17.97 19.39 -7.68
N TYR A 49 17.37 20.38 -7.02
CA TYR A 49 17.99 21.67 -6.77
C TYR A 49 19.21 21.55 -5.84
N PHE A 50 19.07 20.83 -4.73
CA PHE A 50 20.16 20.60 -3.78
C PHE A 50 21.15 19.51 -4.20
N SER A 51 20.97 18.88 -5.36
CA SER A 51 21.80 17.76 -5.84
C SER A 51 21.99 16.65 -4.79
N TYR A 52 20.96 16.40 -4.00
CA TYR A 52 21.01 15.40 -2.93
C TYR A 52 21.05 14.00 -3.53
N VAL A 53 21.93 13.14 -3.02
CA VAL A 53 22.06 11.76 -3.49
C VAL A 53 20.86 10.95 -2.99
N GLU A 54 19.88 10.73 -3.86
CA GLU A 54 18.76 9.86 -3.57
C GLU A 54 19.07 8.40 -3.91
N HIS A 55 18.55 7.49 -3.07
CA HIS A 55 18.56 6.06 -3.36
C HIS A 55 17.52 5.74 -4.44
N VAL A 56 17.95 5.85 -5.70
CA VAL A 56 17.14 5.53 -6.90
C VAL A 56 16.59 4.10 -6.87
N SER A 57 17.22 3.20 -6.12
CA SER A 57 16.78 1.82 -5.90
C SER A 57 15.50 1.67 -5.09
N GLU A 58 14.99 2.74 -4.45
CA GLU A 58 13.75 2.69 -3.69
C GLU A 58 12.50 2.90 -4.54
N TYR A 59 12.46 3.98 -5.33
CA TYR A 59 11.29 4.36 -6.13
C TYR A 59 11.63 4.69 -7.58
N GLY A 60 12.83 5.20 -7.83
CA GLY A 60 13.24 5.66 -9.14
C GLY A 60 13.90 7.04 -9.10
N ILE A 61 14.08 7.62 -10.29
CA ILE A 61 14.73 8.93 -10.45
C ILE A 61 13.72 10.08 -10.24
N HIS A 62 12.49 9.91 -10.72
CA HIS A 62 11.45 10.95 -10.67
C HIS A 62 10.28 10.56 -9.77
N TRP A 63 10.19 9.28 -9.42
CA TRP A 63 9.13 8.76 -8.57
C TRP A 63 9.51 8.83 -7.10
N ASN A 64 8.54 9.09 -6.24
CA ASN A 64 8.75 9.10 -4.79
C ASN A 64 7.53 8.57 -4.05
N PHE A 65 7.67 8.45 -2.73
CA PHE A 65 6.63 7.92 -1.86
C PHE A 65 5.28 8.67 -1.94
N PHE A 66 5.29 10.01 -2.06
CA PHE A 66 4.05 10.79 -2.14
C PHE A 66 3.28 10.49 -3.43
N LEU A 67 3.99 10.34 -4.54
CA LEU A 67 3.39 9.89 -5.81
C LEU A 67 2.83 8.48 -5.67
N THR A 68 3.56 7.55 -5.04
CA THR A 68 3.05 6.20 -4.76
C THR A 68 1.73 6.25 -3.98
N LEU A 69 1.64 7.04 -2.90
CA LEU A 69 0.40 7.18 -2.12
C LEU A 69 -0.76 7.75 -2.94
N CYS A 70 -0.49 8.75 -3.78
CA CYS A 70 -1.48 9.37 -4.65
C CYS A 70 -2.05 8.36 -5.64
N PHE A 71 -1.19 7.70 -6.43
CA PHE A 71 -1.62 6.73 -7.44
C PHE A 71 -2.27 5.49 -6.83
N MET A 72 -1.76 5.01 -5.70
CA MET A 72 -2.35 3.91 -4.94
C MET A 72 -3.81 4.19 -4.58
N LYS A 73 -4.11 5.37 -4.02
CA LYS A 73 -5.49 5.76 -3.66
C LYS A 73 -6.38 5.90 -4.90
N LEU A 74 -5.89 6.54 -5.96
CA LEU A 74 -6.63 6.68 -7.22
C LEU A 74 -7.03 5.32 -7.80
N ILE A 75 -6.08 4.38 -7.89
CA ILE A 75 -6.32 3.03 -8.39
C ILE A 75 -7.27 2.27 -7.45
N GLY A 76 -7.03 2.34 -6.14
CA GLY A 76 -7.89 1.71 -5.13
C GLY A 76 -9.35 2.16 -5.21
N HIS A 77 -9.59 3.47 -5.38
CA HIS A 77 -10.93 4.01 -5.56
C HIS A 77 -11.60 3.48 -6.84
N CYS A 78 -10.87 3.45 -7.95
CA CYS A 78 -11.38 2.89 -9.21
C CYS A 78 -11.75 1.41 -9.06
N LEU A 79 -10.91 0.60 -8.40
CA LEU A 79 -11.16 -0.82 -8.18
C LEU A 79 -12.38 -1.07 -7.28
N LEU A 80 -12.56 -0.25 -6.24
CA LEU A 80 -13.72 -0.34 -5.33
C LEU A 80 -15.06 0.01 -6.00
N LYS A 81 -15.06 0.66 -7.17
CA LYS A 81 -16.27 0.86 -7.98
C LYS A 81 -16.67 -0.39 -8.76
N ILE A 82 -15.72 -1.29 -9.06
CA ILE A 82 -15.97 -2.50 -9.85
C ILE A 82 -16.74 -3.52 -9.01
N THR A 83 -16.33 -3.74 -7.76
CA THR A 83 -16.96 -4.74 -6.89
C THR A 83 -17.15 -4.22 -5.47
N LYS A 84 -18.28 -4.59 -4.86
CA LYS A 84 -18.54 -4.32 -3.42
C LYS A 84 -17.84 -5.32 -2.50
N ASN A 85 -17.50 -6.52 -3.02
CA ASN A 85 -16.84 -7.57 -2.25
C ASN A 85 -15.33 -7.29 -2.12
N LEU A 86 -14.98 -6.53 -1.09
CA LEU A 86 -13.64 -6.04 -0.86
C LEU A 86 -12.61 -7.14 -0.61
N ILE A 87 -12.99 -8.25 0.05
CA ILE A 87 -12.08 -9.39 0.28
C ILE A 87 -11.70 -10.03 -1.05
N SER A 88 -12.69 -10.29 -1.91
CA SER A 88 -12.43 -10.87 -3.24
C SER A 88 -11.51 -9.98 -4.07
N LEU A 89 -11.69 -8.65 -3.98
CA LEU A 89 -10.86 -7.68 -4.66
C LEU A 89 -9.40 -7.71 -4.16
N ILE A 90 -9.17 -7.72 -2.84
CA ILE A 90 -7.82 -7.83 -2.26
C ILE A 90 -7.12 -9.10 -2.79
N VAL A 91 -7.81 -10.24 -2.75
CA VAL A 91 -7.24 -11.51 -3.19
C VAL A 91 -6.89 -11.47 -4.68
N VAL A 92 -7.77 -10.95 -5.53
CA VAL A 92 -7.52 -10.84 -6.97
C VAL A 92 -6.34 -9.92 -7.27
N VAL A 93 -6.27 -8.74 -6.64
CA VAL A 93 -5.17 -7.79 -6.87
C VAL A 93 -3.85 -8.37 -6.35
N MET A 94 -3.85 -9.06 -5.20
CA MET A 94 -2.66 -9.73 -4.69
C MET A 94 -2.19 -10.88 -5.58
N ILE A 95 -3.10 -11.71 -6.08
CA ILE A 95 -2.76 -12.81 -7.00
C ILE A 95 -2.19 -12.23 -8.30
N PHE A 96 -2.82 -11.19 -8.84
CA PHE A 96 -2.34 -10.52 -10.03
C PHE A 96 -0.93 -9.94 -9.83
N HIS A 97 -0.69 -9.24 -8.73
CA HIS A 97 0.62 -8.66 -8.44
C HIS A 97 1.70 -9.72 -8.23
N GLU A 98 1.46 -10.70 -7.35
CA GLU A 98 2.47 -11.70 -6.98
C GLU A 98 2.73 -12.73 -8.08
N PHE A 99 1.68 -13.31 -8.67
CA PHE A 99 1.85 -14.44 -9.58
C PHE A 99 1.95 -14.01 -11.03
N ILE A 100 1.17 -13.03 -11.46
CA ILE A 100 1.20 -12.58 -12.86
C ILE A 100 2.34 -11.58 -13.04
N LEU A 101 2.35 -10.48 -12.30
CA LEU A 101 3.32 -9.42 -12.50
C LEU A 101 4.72 -9.81 -12.03
N LEU A 102 4.90 -10.24 -10.79
CA LEU A 102 6.23 -10.58 -10.28
C LEU A 102 6.77 -11.89 -10.85
N LYS A 103 6.02 -12.99 -10.77
CA LYS A 103 6.52 -14.33 -11.15
C LYS A 103 6.42 -14.66 -12.64
N TYR A 104 5.27 -14.45 -13.28
CA TYR A 104 5.07 -14.83 -14.68
C TYR A 104 5.81 -13.88 -15.64
N PHE A 105 5.75 -12.57 -15.42
CA PHE A 105 6.50 -11.59 -16.21
C PHE A 105 7.94 -11.38 -15.73
N HIS A 106 8.40 -12.10 -14.69
CA HIS A 106 9.76 -12.00 -14.12
C HIS A 106 10.18 -10.56 -13.76
N VAL A 107 9.22 -9.75 -13.30
CA VAL A 107 9.48 -8.36 -12.91
C VAL A 107 10.35 -8.30 -11.65
N ASP A 108 10.29 -9.32 -10.80
CA ASP A 108 11.19 -9.48 -9.65
C ASP A 108 12.67 -9.44 -10.06
N ASN A 109 13.05 -10.24 -11.06
CA ASN A 109 14.41 -10.28 -11.60
C ASN A 109 14.79 -8.95 -12.28
N TYR A 110 13.85 -8.36 -13.01
CA TYR A 110 14.04 -7.05 -13.65
C TYR A 110 14.30 -5.92 -12.64
N LEU A 111 13.63 -5.96 -11.48
CA LEU A 111 13.82 -5.00 -10.39
C LEU A 111 15.09 -5.29 -9.56
N MET A 112 15.49 -6.55 -9.39
CA MET A 112 16.69 -6.92 -8.64
C MET A 112 17.99 -6.76 -9.45
N SER A 113 17.93 -6.78 -10.78
CA SER A 113 19.09 -6.57 -11.65
C SER A 113 19.66 -5.15 -11.52
N SER A 114 20.89 -5.07 -11.00
CA SER A 114 21.70 -3.84 -10.92
C SER A 114 22.26 -3.38 -12.28
N ASN A 115 22.33 -4.29 -13.27
CA ASN A 115 23.05 -4.06 -14.52
C ASN A 115 22.17 -3.48 -15.64
N ASN A 116 20.87 -3.30 -15.37
CA ASN A 116 19.93 -2.77 -16.35
C ASN A 116 20.09 -1.25 -16.47
N VAL A 117 20.50 -0.79 -17.65
CA VAL A 117 20.59 0.64 -17.98
C VAL A 117 19.17 1.25 -17.97
N ARG A 118 18.99 2.33 -17.21
CA ARG A 118 17.74 3.11 -17.18
C ARG A 118 17.62 3.91 -18.49
N LYS A 119 16.93 3.36 -19.50
CA LYS A 119 16.82 3.97 -20.84
C LYS A 119 15.57 4.84 -20.98
N ASN A 120 14.43 4.35 -20.52
CA ASN A 120 13.13 5.02 -20.65
C ASN A 120 12.62 5.56 -19.31
N PHE A 121 11.58 6.41 -19.34
CA PHE A 121 10.93 6.92 -18.12
C PHE A 121 10.40 5.79 -17.20
N ILE A 122 9.89 4.71 -17.79
CA ILE A 122 9.43 3.53 -17.04
C ILE A 122 10.64 2.84 -16.39
N ASP A 123 11.73 2.62 -17.13
CA ASP A 123 12.95 2.02 -16.55
C ASP A 123 13.55 2.90 -15.43
N ALA A 124 13.45 4.22 -15.59
CA ALA A 124 13.91 5.19 -14.61
C ALA A 124 13.11 5.13 -13.30
N ASN A 125 11.86 4.68 -13.33
CA ASN A 125 10.91 4.69 -12.20
C ASN A 125 10.30 3.31 -11.91
N ARG A 126 10.93 2.25 -12.41
CA ARG A 126 10.39 0.89 -12.39
C ARG A 126 10.06 0.42 -10.98
N GLU A 127 10.91 0.75 -10.00
CA GLU A 127 10.73 0.34 -8.62
C GLU A 127 9.40 0.88 -8.05
N GLY A 128 9.14 2.17 -8.25
CA GLY A 128 7.90 2.82 -7.82
C GLY A 128 6.69 2.32 -8.59
N ILE A 129 6.78 2.19 -9.92
CA ILE A 129 5.65 1.81 -10.78
C ILE A 129 5.22 0.37 -10.53
N PHE A 130 6.15 -0.59 -10.54
CA PHE A 130 5.81 -2.01 -10.43
C PHE A 130 5.47 -2.43 -8.99
N SER A 131 5.90 -1.67 -7.97
CA SER A 131 5.47 -1.89 -6.59
C SER A 131 4.06 -1.35 -6.29
N LEU A 132 3.47 -0.52 -7.17
CA LEU A 132 2.12 0.05 -6.97
C LEU A 132 1.06 -1.02 -6.73
N GLY A 133 1.13 -2.17 -7.41
CA GLY A 133 0.16 -3.26 -7.22
C GLY A 133 0.09 -3.73 -5.76
N GLY A 134 1.24 -3.96 -5.14
CA GLY A 134 1.32 -4.35 -3.73
C GLY A 134 0.86 -3.23 -2.79
N TYR A 135 1.19 -1.97 -3.08
CA TYR A 135 0.70 -0.83 -2.30
C TYR A 135 -0.82 -0.66 -2.40
N VAL A 136 -1.42 -0.88 -3.58
CA VAL A 136 -2.88 -0.88 -3.76
C VAL A 136 -3.51 -1.95 -2.87
N CYS A 137 -2.92 -3.13 -2.77
CA CYS A 137 -3.40 -4.15 -1.84
C CYS A 137 -3.30 -3.72 -0.38
N LEU A 138 -2.20 -3.07 0.02
CA LEU A 138 -2.07 -2.51 1.38
C LEU A 138 -3.14 -1.45 1.67
N TYR A 139 -3.43 -0.58 0.70
CA TYR A 139 -4.52 0.37 0.81
C TYR A 139 -5.87 -0.33 0.99
N LEU A 140 -6.19 -1.32 0.15
CA LEU A 140 -7.45 -2.05 0.23
C LEU A 140 -7.59 -2.83 1.55
N ILE A 141 -6.51 -3.42 2.07
CA ILE A 141 -6.46 -4.02 3.41
C ILE A 141 -6.72 -2.95 4.48
N GLY A 142 -6.13 -1.76 4.33
CA GLY A 142 -6.44 -0.62 5.20
C GLY A 142 -7.93 -0.25 5.18
N VAL A 143 -8.56 -0.19 4.00
CA VAL A 143 -10.00 0.06 3.86
C VAL A 143 -10.82 -1.05 4.55
N PHE A 144 -10.42 -2.31 4.40
CA PHE A 144 -11.06 -3.44 5.09
C PHE A 144 -11.04 -3.28 6.61
N ILE A 145 -9.85 -3.04 7.16
CA ILE A 145 -9.62 -2.85 8.60
C ILE A 145 -10.41 -1.64 9.09
N GLY A 146 -10.39 -0.53 8.34
CA GLY A 146 -11.15 0.67 8.65
C GLY A 146 -12.66 0.42 8.71
N ARG A 147 -13.22 -0.37 7.79
CA ARG A 147 -14.65 -0.74 7.83
C ARG A 147 -15.00 -1.53 9.08
N ILE A 148 -14.14 -2.47 9.50
CA ILE A 148 -14.34 -3.25 10.72
C ILE A 148 -14.34 -2.33 11.94
N ILE A 149 -13.35 -1.45 12.05
CA ILE A 149 -13.18 -0.59 13.22
C ILE A 149 -14.25 0.50 13.30
N ILE A 150 -14.59 1.14 12.17
CA ILE A 150 -15.52 2.28 12.15
C ILE A 150 -16.97 1.84 12.30
N HIS A 151 -17.38 0.72 11.69
CA HIS A 151 -18.78 0.28 11.71
C HIS A 151 -19.14 -0.64 12.88
N ASP A 152 -18.15 -1.21 13.56
CA ASP A 152 -18.39 -1.98 14.77
C ASP A 152 -18.47 -1.03 15.98
N GLU A 153 -19.61 -0.34 16.13
CA GLU A 153 -19.92 0.56 17.26
C GLU A 153 -20.17 -0.22 18.57
N SER A 154 -20.05 -1.55 18.56
CA SER A 154 -20.34 -2.36 19.74
C SER A 154 -19.28 -2.14 20.82
N LYS A 155 -19.71 -2.01 22.08
CA LYS A 155 -18.81 -1.95 23.27
C LYS A 155 -17.97 -3.23 23.46
N GLN A 156 -18.03 -4.20 22.54
CA GLN A 156 -17.34 -5.48 22.62
C GLN A 156 -15.89 -5.36 22.13
N LYS A 157 -15.12 -4.45 22.75
CA LYS A 157 -13.70 -4.20 22.45
C LYS A 157 -12.87 -5.49 22.43
N PHE A 158 -13.15 -6.43 23.35
CA PHE A 158 -12.49 -7.74 23.39
C PHE A 158 -12.73 -8.60 22.15
N LYS A 159 -13.91 -8.52 21.53
CA LYS A 159 -14.24 -9.27 20.31
C LYS A 159 -13.51 -8.67 19.10
N GLN A 160 -13.45 -7.34 19.01
CA GLN A 160 -12.68 -6.63 17.99
C GLN A 160 -11.18 -6.92 18.11
N MET A 161 -10.66 -6.86 19.33
CA MET A 161 -9.28 -7.24 19.64
C MET A 161 -8.99 -8.69 19.24
N GLY A 162 -9.86 -9.63 19.62
CA GLY A 162 -9.71 -11.04 19.29
C GLY A 162 -9.70 -11.28 17.77
N LEU A 163 -10.56 -10.59 17.04
CA LEU A 163 -10.58 -10.63 15.58
C LEU A 163 -9.30 -10.03 14.97
N GLN A 164 -8.83 -8.89 15.48
CA GLN A 164 -7.60 -8.24 15.00
C GLN A 164 -6.37 -9.10 15.27
N LEU A 165 -6.27 -9.73 16.45
CA LEU A 165 -5.22 -10.69 16.77
C LEU A 165 -5.28 -11.92 15.86
N PHE A 166 -6.47 -12.48 15.63
CA PHE A 166 -6.65 -13.61 14.73
C PHE A 166 -6.23 -13.26 13.29
N LEU A 167 -6.70 -12.13 12.75
CA LEU A 167 -6.31 -11.64 11.43
C LEU A 167 -4.80 -11.39 11.36
N GLY A 168 -4.23 -10.79 12.42
CA GLY A 168 -2.80 -10.58 12.55
C GLY A 168 -2.02 -11.88 12.43
N MET A 169 -2.42 -12.90 13.18
CA MET A 169 -1.82 -14.25 13.14
C MET A 169 -1.96 -14.89 11.76
N VAL A 170 -3.13 -14.81 11.13
CA VAL A 170 -3.37 -15.34 9.77
C VAL A 170 -2.43 -14.68 8.75
N PHE A 171 -2.26 -13.37 8.81
CA PHE A 171 -1.33 -12.66 7.91
C PHE A 171 0.13 -13.05 8.18
N LEU A 172 0.53 -13.21 9.44
CA LEU A 172 1.90 -13.64 9.77
C LEU A 172 2.19 -15.09 9.34
N CYS A 173 1.19 -15.96 9.27
CA CYS A 173 1.36 -17.34 8.77
C CYS A 173 1.77 -17.39 7.29
N VAL A 174 1.52 -16.33 6.51
CA VAL A 174 1.86 -16.24 5.07
C VAL A 174 3.27 -15.69 4.85
N ILE A 175 4.06 -15.46 5.91
CA ILE A 175 5.41 -14.92 5.78
C ILE A 175 6.34 -15.98 5.19
N ASN A 176 6.87 -15.66 4.01
CA ASN A 176 8.06 -16.30 3.46
C ASN A 176 9.30 -15.48 3.83
N TRP A 177 10.47 -16.13 3.84
CA TRP A 177 11.74 -15.54 4.31
C TRP A 177 12.21 -14.35 3.46
N ASN A 178 11.77 -14.24 2.21
CA ASN A 178 12.18 -13.17 1.29
C ASN A 178 11.14 -12.04 1.21
N SER A 179 10.97 -11.29 2.29
CA SER A 179 10.13 -10.10 2.28
C SER A 179 10.90 -8.92 1.64
N SER A 180 10.37 -8.30 0.57
CA SER A 180 11.03 -7.18 -0.13
C SER A 180 10.12 -5.97 -0.32
N ARG A 181 10.50 -4.82 0.26
CA ARG A 181 9.77 -3.54 0.17
C ARG A 181 9.84 -2.97 -1.24
N LYS A 182 10.96 -3.23 -1.94
CA LYS A 182 11.19 -2.82 -3.32
C LYS A 182 10.22 -3.52 -4.29
N LEU A 183 9.92 -4.80 -4.04
CA LEU A 183 8.96 -5.57 -4.84
C LEU A 183 7.52 -5.36 -4.36
N CYS A 184 7.34 -4.99 -3.09
CA CYS A 184 6.05 -5.00 -2.40
C CYS A 184 5.34 -6.36 -2.59
N ASN A 185 6.10 -7.44 -2.34
CA ASN A 185 5.65 -8.81 -2.58
C ASN A 185 4.66 -9.30 -1.52
N LEU A 186 4.07 -10.48 -1.73
CA LEU A 186 3.09 -11.07 -0.81
C LEU A 186 3.59 -11.14 0.63
N SER A 187 4.85 -11.53 0.85
CA SER A 187 5.45 -11.60 2.19
C SER A 187 5.56 -10.21 2.85
N TYR A 188 5.85 -9.16 2.08
CA TYR A 188 5.82 -7.79 2.60
C TYR A 188 4.42 -7.35 2.98
N VAL A 189 3.46 -7.59 2.10
CA VAL A 189 2.07 -7.18 2.32
C VAL A 189 1.49 -7.91 3.53
N SER A 190 1.75 -9.21 3.66
CA SER A 190 1.29 -10.01 4.78
C SER A 190 1.95 -9.61 6.10
N SER A 191 3.28 -9.44 6.14
CA SER A 191 3.98 -9.00 7.36
C SER A 191 3.56 -7.60 7.83
N THR A 192 3.39 -6.64 6.91
CA THR A 192 2.91 -5.29 7.23
C THR A 192 1.46 -5.28 7.70
N ALA A 193 0.56 -6.02 7.04
CA ALA A 193 -0.83 -6.16 7.47
C ALA A 193 -0.95 -6.86 8.83
N GLY A 194 -0.16 -7.91 9.06
CA GLY A 194 -0.12 -8.63 10.34
C GLY A 194 0.29 -7.71 11.49
N LEU A 195 1.36 -6.95 11.31
CA LEU A 195 1.83 -5.97 12.29
C LEU A 195 0.83 -4.83 12.52
N ALA A 196 0.18 -4.33 11.47
CA ALA A 196 -0.87 -3.32 11.62
C ALA A 196 -2.01 -3.84 12.51
N CYS A 197 -2.53 -5.03 12.23
CA CYS A 197 -3.58 -5.66 13.02
C CYS A 197 -3.16 -5.89 14.48
N MET A 198 -1.93 -6.34 14.74
CA MET A 198 -1.41 -6.50 16.10
C MET A 198 -1.30 -5.16 16.84
N SER A 199 -0.81 -4.11 16.17
CA SER A 199 -0.69 -2.78 16.77
C SER A 199 -2.06 -2.18 17.13
N LEU A 200 -3.08 -2.40 16.29
CA LEU A 200 -4.45 -1.97 16.54
C LEU A 200 -5.09 -2.77 17.69
N ALA A 201 -4.80 -4.08 17.78
CA ALA A 201 -5.24 -4.89 18.91
C ALA A 201 -4.67 -4.36 20.23
N CYS A 202 -3.38 -4.01 20.27
CA CYS A 202 -2.79 -3.39 21.46
C CYS A 202 -3.47 -2.05 21.83
N PHE A 203 -3.83 -1.24 20.84
CA PHE A 203 -4.52 0.02 21.07
C PHE A 203 -5.96 -0.18 21.60
N SER A 204 -6.63 -1.25 21.17
CA SER A 204 -7.97 -1.61 21.69
C SER A 204 -7.98 -2.03 23.17
N ILE A 205 -6.82 -2.40 23.73
CA ILE A 205 -6.64 -2.75 25.16
C ILE A 205 -6.54 -1.49 26.03
N THR A 206 -5.92 -0.42 25.51
CA THR A 206 -5.55 0.75 26.30
C THR A 206 -6.64 1.81 26.41
N GLN A 207 -7.67 1.75 25.55
CA GLN A 207 -8.84 2.65 25.57
C GLN A 207 -10.05 2.03 26.27
#